data_AF-A0AAQ4P8R9-F1
#
_entry.id   AF-A0AAQ4P8R9-F1
#
_cell.length_a   1.000
_cell.length_b   1.000
_cell.length_c   1.000
_cell.angle_alpha   90.00
_cell.angle_beta   90.00
_cell.angle_gamma   90.00
#
_symmetry.space_group_name_H-M   'P 1'
#
loop_
_entity.id
_entity.type
_entity.pdbx_description
1 polymer ?
#
loop_
_entity_poly.entity_id
_entity_poly.type
_entity_poly.pdbx_seq_one_letter_code
_entity_poly.pdbx_strand_id
1 'polypeptide(L)'
;SALLRRVSREEGHVCKHTEPVFVRRFDAFVSLWWTFGGGTRLSVGSDVRPTLTVLPPSREELQQGTATLVCLADKGFPSDWSLAWKVDGSSSSWEESRSPGVLGGGALYSWSSTLRLPANQWAKVGSVTCEATQGSQTALSETLRRDQCSQ
;
A
#
# COMPACT_ATOMS: atom_id res chain seq x y z
N SER A 1 37.75 -26.64 44.48
CA SER A 1 37.61 -27.08 45.88
C SER A 1 38.58 -26.32 46.76
N ALA A 2 38.08 -25.46 47.64
CA ALA A 2 38.65 -25.11 48.95
C ALA A 2 37.90 -23.90 49.53
N LEU A 3 36.96 -24.21 50.42
CA LEU A 3 36.58 -23.45 51.63
C LEU A 3 37.85 -22.92 52.33
N LEU A 4 37.94 -21.78 53.02
CA LEU A 4 37.12 -21.18 54.09
C LEU A 4 37.91 -19.95 54.57
N ARG A 5 37.26 -18.94 55.16
CA ARG A 5 37.39 -18.61 56.59
C ARG A 5 36.61 -17.35 56.93
N ARG A 6 35.61 -17.52 57.79
CA ARG A 6 35.02 -16.43 58.59
C ARG A 6 36.03 -16.02 59.66
N VAL A 7 36.16 -14.72 59.90
CA VAL A 7 36.61 -14.14 61.16
C VAL A 7 35.55 -13.11 61.55
N SER A 8 34.90 -13.31 62.69
CA SER A 8 34.00 -12.36 63.34
C SER A 8 34.78 -11.56 64.38
N ARG A 9 34.58 -10.24 64.45
CA ARG A 9 34.58 -9.50 65.73
C ARG A 9 33.77 -8.20 65.62
N GLU A 10 33.06 -7.94 66.69
CA GLU A 10 31.98 -6.97 66.96
C GLU A 10 32.33 -5.48 66.97
N GLU A 11 31.29 -4.71 66.62
CA GLU A 11 30.77 -3.45 67.21
C GLU A 11 31.58 -2.14 67.15
N GLY A 12 30.88 -1.08 66.68
CA GLY A 12 31.26 0.32 66.92
C GLY A 12 30.92 1.29 65.79
N HIS A 13 29.64 1.68 65.65
CA HIS A 13 29.14 2.68 64.70
C HIS A 13 29.51 4.12 65.09
N VAL A 14 29.94 4.95 64.12
CA VAL A 14 29.56 6.38 64.00
C VAL A 14 29.36 6.73 62.53
N CYS A 15 28.18 7.27 62.22
CA CYS A 15 27.69 7.61 60.88
C CYS A 15 28.28 8.92 60.32
N LYS A 16 28.74 8.92 59.07
CA LYS A 16 28.79 10.13 58.23
C LYS A 16 27.92 9.90 57.00
N HIS A 17 26.80 10.62 56.95
CA HIS A 17 25.86 10.59 55.84
C HIS A 17 26.47 11.34 54.64
N THR A 18 26.73 10.62 53.55
CA THR A 18 27.08 11.21 52.25
C THR A 18 26.07 10.65 51.25
N GLU A 19 25.18 11.51 50.76
CA GLU A 19 24.21 11.18 49.70
C GLU A 19 24.93 11.12 48.33
N PRO A 20 24.73 10.08 47.50
CA PRO A 20 25.27 10.05 46.15
C PRO A 20 24.45 10.94 45.19
N VAL A 21 25.12 11.85 44.48
CA VAL A 21 24.52 12.61 43.37
C VAL A 21 24.28 11.65 42.19
N PHE A 22 23.03 11.29 41.95
CA PHE A 22 22.63 10.51 40.77
C PHE A 22 22.48 11.45 39.56
N VAL A 23 23.44 11.46 38.64
CA VAL A 23 23.25 12.05 37.32
C VAL A 23 22.46 11.04 36.47
N ARG A 24 21.15 11.22 36.39
CA ARG A 24 20.33 10.49 35.41
C ARG A 24 20.51 11.13 34.03
N ARG A 25 21.16 10.41 33.10
CA ARG A 25 21.14 10.74 31.68
C ARG A 25 19.70 10.57 31.17
N PHE A 26 19.03 11.69 30.89
CA PHE A 26 17.69 11.71 30.31
C PHE A 26 17.80 11.49 28.80
N ASP A 27 18.15 10.28 28.38
CA ASP A 27 18.01 9.85 26.98
C ASP A 27 16.56 9.36 26.78
N ALA A 28 15.61 10.30 26.85
CA ALA A 28 14.24 10.04 26.44
C ALA A 28 14.18 10.26 24.93
N PHE A 29 14.29 9.18 24.15
CA PHE A 29 13.89 9.19 22.75
C PHE A 29 12.37 9.41 22.73
N VAL A 30 11.94 10.67 22.73
CA VAL A 30 10.51 11.02 22.65
C VAL A 30 10.00 10.52 21.31
N SER A 31 9.16 9.49 21.37
CA SER A 31 8.39 9.00 20.23
C SER A 31 7.58 10.15 19.63
N LEU A 32 8.06 10.74 18.52
CA LEU A 32 7.43 11.84 17.78
C LEU A 32 6.03 11.50 17.22
N TRP A 33 5.63 10.23 17.30
CA TRP A 33 4.32 9.69 16.95
C TRP A 33 3.17 10.39 17.69
N TRP A 34 3.41 10.88 18.92
CA TRP A 34 2.41 11.64 19.70
C TRP A 34 2.40 13.14 19.39
N THR A 35 3.34 13.63 18.60
CA THR A 35 3.54 15.07 18.34
C THR A 35 2.98 15.54 17.01
N PHE A 36 2.72 14.62 16.06
CA PHE A 36 2.17 14.94 14.74
C PHE A 36 0.97 14.05 14.43
N GLY A 37 -0.15 14.65 13.99
CA GLY A 37 -1.29 13.91 13.45
C GLY A 37 -1.01 13.34 12.05
N GLY A 38 -1.93 12.53 11.51
CA GLY A 38 -1.78 11.86 10.20
C GLY A 38 -1.74 12.78 8.96
N GLY A 39 -1.87 14.11 9.16
CA GLY A 39 -1.89 15.11 8.10
C GLY A 39 -3.24 15.22 7.37
N THR A 40 -3.40 16.28 6.57
CA THR A 40 -4.56 16.48 5.69
C THR A 40 -4.05 16.91 4.34
N ARG A 41 -4.42 16.17 3.29
CA ARG A 41 -4.11 16.54 1.91
C ARG A 41 -5.28 17.31 1.32
N LEU A 42 -5.07 18.57 0.98
CA LEU A 42 -6.03 19.41 0.27
C LEU A 42 -5.64 19.49 -1.20
N SER A 43 -6.59 19.19 -2.10
CA SER A 43 -6.44 19.38 -3.53
C SER A 43 -7.44 20.44 -3.99
N VAL A 44 -6.96 21.50 -4.67
CA VAL A 44 -7.80 22.61 -5.15
C VAL A 44 -7.83 22.56 -6.67
N GLY A 45 -9.01 22.35 -7.24
CA GLY A 45 -9.20 22.21 -8.68
C GLY A 45 -10.61 21.73 -9.00
N SER A 46 -10.90 21.59 -10.29
CA SER A 46 -12.13 20.97 -10.77
C SER A 46 -12.01 19.45 -10.75
N ASP A 47 -13.08 18.77 -10.38
CA ASP A 47 -13.14 17.32 -10.45
C ASP A 47 -13.09 16.84 -11.91
N VAL A 48 -12.08 16.01 -12.24
CA VAL A 48 -11.89 15.48 -13.58
C VAL A 48 -11.82 13.96 -13.49
N ARG A 49 -12.76 13.31 -14.17
CA ARG A 49 -12.84 11.86 -14.23
C ARG A 49 -11.74 11.30 -15.14
N PRO A 50 -10.95 10.31 -14.68
CA PRO A 50 -9.94 9.69 -15.51
C PRO A 50 -10.60 8.91 -16.66
N THR A 51 -9.90 8.84 -17.78
CA THR A 51 -10.26 7.95 -18.88
C THR A 51 -9.66 6.59 -18.62
N LEU A 52 -10.49 5.55 -18.66
CA LEU A 52 -10.07 4.17 -18.43
C LEU A 52 -9.76 3.48 -19.76
N THR A 53 -8.73 2.64 -19.75
CA THR A 53 -8.40 1.75 -20.86
C THR A 53 -7.89 0.43 -20.30
N VAL A 54 -8.50 -0.67 -20.74
CA VAL A 54 -8.07 -2.02 -20.33
C VAL A 54 -7.36 -2.70 -21.49
N LEU A 55 -6.11 -3.07 -21.27
CA LEU A 55 -5.26 -3.75 -22.24
C LEU A 55 -5.33 -5.27 -22.02
N PRO A 56 -5.52 -6.06 -23.09
CA PRO A 56 -5.54 -7.51 -23.03
C PRO A 56 -4.14 -8.08 -22.76
N PRO A 57 -4.04 -9.36 -22.32
CA PRO A 57 -2.77 -10.07 -22.25
C PRO A 57 -2.19 -10.30 -23.66
N SER A 58 -0.86 -10.32 -23.76
CA SER A 58 -0.18 -10.62 -25.02
C SER A 58 -0.27 -12.11 -25.35
N ARG A 59 -0.24 -12.46 -26.64
CA ARG A 59 -0.33 -13.85 -27.09
C ARG A 59 0.89 -14.66 -26.68
N GLU A 60 2.05 -14.03 -26.64
CA GLU A 60 3.33 -14.62 -26.22
C GLU A 60 3.29 -14.98 -24.74
N GLU A 61 2.74 -14.11 -23.90
CA GLU A 61 2.57 -14.37 -22.47
C GLU A 61 1.58 -15.51 -22.22
N LEU A 62 0.47 -15.54 -22.97
CA LEU A 62 -0.52 -16.63 -22.86
C LEU A 62 0.10 -18.00 -23.17
N GLN A 63 1.02 -18.07 -24.15
CA GLN A 63 1.76 -19.30 -24.46
C GLN A 63 2.71 -19.71 -23.35
N GLN A 64 3.19 -18.76 -22.53
CA GLN A 64 4.00 -19.01 -21.34
C GLN A 64 3.16 -19.43 -20.12
N GLY A 65 1.82 -19.43 -20.24
CA GLY A 65 0.90 -19.92 -19.21
C GLY A 65 0.37 -18.83 -18.27
N THR A 66 0.66 -17.56 -18.52
CA THR A 66 0.20 -16.42 -17.71
C THR A 66 -0.60 -15.44 -18.55
N ALA A 67 -1.55 -14.74 -17.93
CA ALA A 67 -2.27 -13.63 -18.53
C ALA A 67 -2.11 -12.42 -17.61
N THR A 68 -1.55 -11.34 -18.13
CA THR A 68 -1.47 -10.05 -17.44
C THR A 68 -2.37 -9.04 -18.15
N LEU A 69 -3.37 -8.54 -17.44
CA LEU A 69 -4.18 -7.40 -17.89
C LEU A 69 -3.66 -6.12 -17.25
N VAL A 70 -3.75 -5.01 -17.99
CA VAL A 70 -3.38 -3.69 -17.49
C VAL A 70 -4.55 -2.74 -17.66
N CYS A 71 -4.94 -2.07 -16.58
CA CYS A 71 -5.88 -0.96 -16.60
C CYS A 71 -5.09 0.33 -16.43
N LEU A 72 -5.22 1.22 -17.41
CA LEU A 72 -4.69 2.58 -17.37
C LEU A 72 -5.83 3.54 -17.08
N ALA A 73 -5.66 4.39 -16.06
CA ALA A 73 -6.55 5.50 -15.76
C ALA A 73 -5.77 6.80 -15.99
N ASP A 74 -6.11 7.54 -17.04
CA ASP A 74 -5.35 8.72 -17.48
C ASP A 74 -6.13 10.02 -17.24
N LYS A 75 -5.41 11.09 -16.92
CA LYS A 75 -5.93 12.48 -16.83
C LYS A 75 -7.05 12.70 -15.81
N GLY A 76 -6.94 12.11 -14.62
CA GLY A 76 -7.88 12.33 -13.52
C GLY A 76 -7.44 13.42 -12.52
N PHE A 77 -8.39 13.99 -11.80
CA PHE A 77 -8.16 14.86 -10.65
C PHE A 77 -9.35 14.72 -9.70
N PRO A 78 -9.14 14.64 -8.37
CA PRO A 78 -7.90 14.79 -7.61
C PRO A 78 -7.06 13.49 -7.61
N SER A 79 -6.04 13.41 -6.76
CA SER A 79 -5.11 12.26 -6.73
C SER A 79 -5.64 11.00 -6.03
N ASP A 80 -6.83 11.05 -5.44
CA ASP A 80 -7.42 10.05 -4.54
C ASP A 80 -8.28 8.99 -5.25
N TRP A 81 -8.21 8.92 -6.58
CA TRP A 81 -8.79 7.80 -7.31
C TRP A 81 -8.09 6.48 -6.96
N SER A 82 -8.88 5.42 -6.89
CA SER A 82 -8.40 4.06 -6.70
C SER A 82 -8.93 3.14 -7.79
N LEU A 83 -8.09 2.20 -8.22
CA LEU A 83 -8.46 1.17 -9.19
C LEU A 83 -8.74 -0.15 -8.46
N ALA A 84 -9.66 -0.92 -9.03
CA ALA A 84 -10.01 -2.28 -8.61
C ALA A 84 -10.47 -3.10 -9.81
N TRP A 85 -10.46 -4.43 -9.69
CA TRP A 85 -10.90 -5.33 -10.75
C TRP A 85 -12.12 -6.15 -10.36
N LYS A 86 -12.97 -6.39 -11.37
CA LYS A 86 -14.03 -7.40 -11.35
C LYS A 86 -13.81 -8.42 -12.47
N VAL A 87 -13.97 -9.68 -12.14
CA VAL A 87 -13.93 -10.82 -13.09
C VAL A 87 -15.33 -11.41 -13.13
N ASP A 88 -15.95 -11.42 -14.31
CA ASP A 88 -17.34 -11.87 -14.51
C ASP A 88 -18.34 -11.26 -13.50
N GLY A 89 -18.16 -9.96 -13.22
CA GLY A 89 -19.01 -9.17 -12.32
C GLY A 89 -18.70 -9.32 -10.82
N SER A 90 -17.80 -10.22 -10.43
CA SER A 90 -17.39 -10.41 -9.03
C SER A 90 -16.03 -9.78 -8.76
N SER A 91 -15.80 -9.28 -7.55
CA SER A 91 -14.49 -8.74 -7.16
C SER A 91 -13.38 -9.76 -7.40
N SER A 92 -12.25 -9.34 -7.96
CA SER A 92 -11.14 -10.24 -8.25
C SER A 92 -10.49 -10.78 -6.98
N SER A 93 -10.24 -12.08 -6.91
CA SER A 93 -9.40 -12.73 -5.89
C SER A 93 -7.96 -13.02 -6.37
N TRP A 94 -7.60 -12.55 -7.56
CA TRP A 94 -6.31 -12.77 -8.21
C TRP A 94 -5.27 -11.73 -7.78
N GLU A 95 -4.02 -11.92 -8.19
CA GLU A 95 -2.93 -11.00 -7.86
C GLU A 95 -3.15 -9.66 -8.57
N GLU A 96 -3.38 -8.60 -7.78
CA GLU A 96 -3.52 -7.22 -8.25
C GLU A 96 -2.35 -6.37 -7.75
N SER A 97 -1.73 -5.62 -8.67
CA SER A 97 -0.72 -4.61 -8.35
C SER A 97 -1.18 -3.24 -8.83
N ARG A 98 -1.03 -2.21 -7.98
CA ARG A 98 -1.49 -0.85 -8.25
C ARG A 98 -0.34 0.13 -8.14
N SER A 99 -0.20 1.01 -9.13
CA SER A 99 0.74 2.12 -9.07
C SER A 99 0.15 3.29 -8.28
N PRO A 100 0.97 4.07 -7.58
CA PRO A 100 0.52 5.37 -7.09
C PRO A 100 0.13 6.28 -8.26
N GLY A 101 -0.73 7.26 -7.99
CA GLY A 101 -1.07 8.29 -8.97
C GLY A 101 0.13 9.17 -9.27
N VAL A 102 0.51 9.26 -10.54
CA VAL A 102 1.63 10.09 -11.01
C VAL A 102 1.07 11.37 -11.63
N LEU A 103 1.61 12.51 -11.23
CA LEU A 103 1.23 13.80 -11.79
C LEU A 103 1.84 13.95 -13.19
N GLY A 104 0.98 14.00 -14.21
CA GLY A 104 1.35 14.24 -15.59
C GLY A 104 1.36 15.73 -15.97
N GLY A 105 1.51 15.99 -17.27
CA GLY A 105 1.39 17.35 -17.82
C GLY A 105 -0.02 17.91 -17.64
N GLY A 106 -0.13 19.19 -17.29
CA GLY A 106 -1.43 19.85 -17.10
C GLY A 106 -2.07 19.62 -15.72
N ALA A 107 -1.30 19.21 -14.71
CA ALA A 107 -1.74 19.01 -13.33
C ALA A 107 -2.82 17.92 -13.13
N LEU A 108 -2.88 16.95 -14.05
CA LEU A 108 -3.74 15.78 -13.96
C LEU A 108 -2.92 14.54 -13.59
N TYR A 109 -3.55 13.61 -12.88
CA TYR A 109 -2.96 12.38 -12.40
C TYR A 109 -3.29 11.20 -13.32
N SER A 110 -2.39 10.23 -13.36
CA SER A 110 -2.61 8.95 -14.02
C SER A 110 -2.21 7.80 -13.10
N TRP A 111 -2.93 6.69 -13.20
CA TRP A 111 -2.76 5.48 -12.39
C TRP A 111 -2.75 4.26 -13.30
N SER A 112 -2.15 3.18 -12.83
CA SER A 112 -2.22 1.88 -13.46
C SER A 112 -2.54 0.80 -12.43
N SER A 113 -3.33 -0.19 -12.84
CA SER A 113 -3.51 -1.44 -12.10
C SER A 113 -3.24 -2.62 -13.03
N THR A 114 -2.62 -3.65 -12.50
CA THR A 114 -2.28 -4.87 -13.21
C THR A 114 -2.95 -6.05 -12.54
N LEU A 115 -3.68 -6.86 -13.31
CA LEU A 115 -4.32 -8.10 -12.84
C LEU A 115 -3.62 -9.30 -13.48
N ARG A 116 -3.09 -10.20 -12.64
CA ARG A 116 -2.40 -11.41 -13.10
C ARG A 116 -3.19 -12.66 -12.77
N LEU A 117 -3.42 -13.48 -13.78
CA LEU A 117 -4.09 -14.76 -13.64
C LEU A 117 -3.48 -15.84 -14.54
N PRO A 118 -3.63 -17.12 -14.20
CA PRO A 118 -3.20 -18.21 -15.08
C PRO A 118 -3.92 -18.19 -16.43
N ALA A 119 -3.22 -18.52 -17.52
CA ALA A 119 -3.79 -18.51 -18.86
C ALA A 119 -4.99 -19.47 -19.01
N ASN A 120 -5.00 -20.59 -18.28
CA ASN A 120 -6.12 -21.52 -18.26
C ASN A 120 -7.38 -20.97 -17.56
N GLN A 121 -7.24 -19.98 -16.67
CA GLN A 121 -8.34 -19.26 -16.05
C GLN A 121 -8.79 -18.10 -16.94
N TRP A 122 -7.86 -17.36 -17.54
CA TRP A 122 -8.18 -16.40 -18.60
C TRP A 122 -8.97 -17.08 -19.72
N ALA A 123 -8.65 -18.34 -20.03
CA ALA A 123 -9.37 -19.16 -21.00
C ALA A 123 -10.84 -19.47 -20.61
N LYS A 124 -11.29 -19.14 -19.39
CA LYS A 124 -12.65 -19.41 -18.89
C LYS A 124 -13.45 -18.14 -18.59
N VAL A 125 -12.79 -17.02 -18.30
CA VAL A 125 -13.49 -15.76 -17.97
C VAL A 125 -14.18 -15.16 -19.19
N GLY A 126 -15.41 -14.68 -19.03
CA GLY A 126 -16.15 -14.02 -20.10
C GLY A 126 -15.74 -12.55 -20.26
N SER A 127 -15.55 -11.88 -19.13
CA SER A 127 -15.24 -10.45 -19.09
C SER A 127 -14.42 -10.07 -17.86
N VAL A 128 -13.59 -9.04 -18.03
CA VAL A 128 -12.85 -8.41 -16.95
C VAL A 128 -13.13 -6.91 -17.00
N THR A 129 -13.50 -6.35 -15.86
CA THR A 129 -13.84 -4.94 -15.71
C THR A 129 -12.86 -4.29 -14.75
N CYS A 130 -12.26 -3.18 -15.17
CA CYS A 130 -11.53 -2.28 -14.27
C CYS A 130 -12.48 -1.21 -13.77
N GLU A 131 -12.51 -0.99 -12.45
CA GLU A 131 -13.30 0.06 -11.82
C GLU A 131 -12.40 1.12 -11.21
N ALA A 132 -12.71 2.39 -11.47
CA ALA A 132 -12.10 3.54 -10.81
C ALA A 132 -13.11 4.21 -9.89
N THR A 133 -12.72 4.40 -8.63
CA THR A 133 -13.57 4.97 -7.58
C THR A 133 -12.86 6.11 -6.86
N GLN A 134 -13.63 7.10 -6.45
CA GLN A 134 -13.14 8.23 -5.68
C GLN A 134 -14.25 8.71 -4.72
N GLY A 135 -14.04 8.58 -3.42
CA GLY A 135 -15.00 9.00 -2.40
C GLY A 135 -16.42 8.49 -2.64
N SER A 136 -17.39 9.41 -2.70
CA SER A 136 -18.81 9.10 -2.96
C SER A 136 -19.21 9.24 -4.44
N GLN A 137 -18.24 9.37 -5.35
CA GLN A 137 -18.54 9.45 -6.78
C GLN A 137 -19.01 8.11 -7.34
N THR A 138 -19.81 8.18 -8.40
CA THR A 138 -20.16 7.01 -9.19
C THR A 138 -18.90 6.37 -9.76
N ALA A 139 -18.75 5.06 -9.56
CA ALA A 139 -17.64 4.30 -10.13
C ALA A 139 -17.62 4.43 -11.66
N LEU A 140 -16.42 4.62 -12.20
CA LEU A 140 -16.14 4.49 -13.62
C LEU A 140 -15.72 3.05 -13.88
N SER A 141 -16.13 2.50 -15.02
CA SER A 141 -15.86 1.11 -15.31
C SER A 141 -15.55 0.93 -16.79
N GLU A 142 -14.50 0.18 -17.08
CA GLU A 142 -14.13 -0.21 -18.44
C GLU A 142 -14.04 -1.72 -18.51
N THR A 143 -14.74 -2.33 -19.47
CA THR A 143 -14.87 -3.79 -19.56
C THR A 143 -14.22 -4.31 -20.81
N LEU A 144 -13.22 -5.16 -20.63
CA LEU A 144 -12.66 -5.97 -21.69
C LEU A 144 -13.41 -7.30 -21.75
N ARG A 145 -14.05 -7.58 -22.88
CA ARG A 145 -14.58 -8.90 -23.15
C ARG A 145 -13.60 -9.70 -23.98
N ARG A 146 -13.56 -11.00 -23.75
CA ARG A 146 -12.57 -11.84 -24.42
C ARG A 146 -12.82 -11.98 -25.93
N ASP A 147 -14.08 -11.97 -26.36
CA ASP A 147 -14.44 -12.01 -27.78
C ASP A 147 -13.94 -10.79 -28.57
N GLN A 148 -13.67 -9.68 -27.89
CA GLN A 148 -13.08 -8.47 -28.49
C GLN A 148 -11.55 -8.58 -28.63
N CYS A 149 -10.94 -9.60 -28.02
CA CYS A 149 -9.53 -9.92 -28.18
C CYS A 149 -9.35 -10.79 -29.44
N SER A 150 -9.44 -10.18 -30.62
CA SER A 150 -9.11 -10.84 -31.89
C SER A 150 -7.67 -10.49 -32.27
N GLN A 151 -6.73 -11.40 -32.00
CA GLN A 151 -5.33 -11.25 -32.40
C GLN A 151 -4.65 -12.59 -32.70
#